data_AF-A0A0B3XZ44-F1
#
_entry.id   AF-A0A0B3XZ44-F1
#
_cell.length_a   1.000
_cell.length_b   1.000
_cell.length_c   1.000
_cell.angle_alpha   90.00
_cell.angle_beta   90.00
_cell.angle_gamma   90.00
#
_symmetry.space_group_name_H-M   'P 1'
#
loop_
_entity.id
_entity.type
_entity.pdbx_description
1 polymer ?
#
loop_
_entity_poly.entity_id
_entity_poly.type
_entity_poly.pdbx_seq_one_letter_code
_entity_poly.pdbx_strand_id
1 'polypeptide(L)' 'MCLKYAQLKVLMQNIDVFLSNHPGRDGTRDKLKALTDRKDNQAHPFIQGEDMVVEAFELLENCTRAQWMQIEENRAQ' A
#
# COMPACT_ATOMS: atom_id res chain seq x y z
N MET A 1 -15.81 0.15 3.64
CA MET A 1 -15.92 1.51 4.24
C MET A 1 -14.57 2.00 4.80
N CYS A 2 -13.80 1.20 5.54
CA CYS A 2 -12.49 1.65 6.09
C CYS A 2 -11.42 2.00 5.04
N LEU A 3 -11.31 1.28 3.92
CA LEU A 3 -10.21 1.49 2.97
C LEU A 3 -10.41 2.73 2.10
N LYS A 4 -11.63 3.01 1.66
CA LYS A 4 -11.98 4.29 1.04
C LYS A 4 -11.75 5.51 1.95
N TYR A 5 -11.94 5.34 3.27
CA TYR A 5 -11.56 6.36 4.25
C TYR A 5 -10.04 6.57 4.33
N ALA A 6 -9.27 5.49 4.25
CA ALA A 6 -7.81 5.57 4.22
C ALA A 6 -7.30 6.33 2.98
N GLN A 7 -7.86 6.08 1.80
CA GLN A 7 -7.53 6.84 0.57
C GLN A 7 -7.80 8.35 0.72
N LEU A 8 -8.94 8.73 1.29
CA LEU A 8 -9.23 10.15 1.57
C LEU A 8 -8.22 10.76 2.55
N LYS A 9 -7.76 9.99 3.54
CA LYS A 9 -6.74 10.46 4.48
C LYS A 9 -5.39 10.69 3.83
N VAL A 10 -5.02 9.85 2.86
CA VAL A 10 -3.79 10.04 2.06
C VAL A 10 -3.78 11.42 1.43
N LEU A 11 -4.84 11.75 0.67
CA LEU A 11 -4.96 13.02 -0.05
C LEU A 11 -5.09 14.24 0.87
N MET A 12 -5.76 14.11 2.01
CA MET A 12 -5.93 15.26 2.94
C MET A 12 -4.69 15.54 3.78
N GLN A 13 -3.78 14.57 3.91
CA GLN A 13 -2.62 14.68 4.79
C GLN A 13 -1.28 14.61 4.03
N ASN A 14 -1.32 14.58 2.70
CA ASN A 14 -0.15 14.47 1.84
C ASN A 14 0.75 13.28 2.23
N ILE A 15 0.15 12.08 2.26
CA ILE A 15 0.87 10.87 2.69
C ILE A 15 1.59 10.24 1.50
N ASP A 16 2.91 10.44 1.44
CA ASP A 16 3.76 9.90 0.36
C ASP A 16 4.40 8.54 0.65
N VAL A 17 4.21 7.99 1.85
CA VAL A 17 4.86 6.76 2.31
C VAL A 17 3.81 5.74 2.76
N PHE A 18 3.73 4.63 2.04
CA PHE A 18 2.97 3.45 2.48
C PHE A 18 3.89 2.47 3.23
N LEU A 19 3.44 2.06 4.42
CA LEU A 19 4.10 1.06 5.26
C LEU A 19 3.08 0.06 5.81
N SER A 20 3.57 -1.14 6.07
CA SER A 20 2.84 -2.24 6.67
C SER A 20 3.73 -3.00 7.66
N ASN A 21 3.11 -3.78 8.54
CA ASN A 21 3.82 -4.72 9.40
C ASN A 21 4.40 -5.93 8.64
N HIS A 22 4.17 -6.05 7.34
CA HIS A 22 4.67 -7.13 6.50
C HIS A 22 5.59 -6.58 5.40
N PRO A 23 6.92 -6.60 5.59
CA PRO A 23 7.89 -5.95 4.69
C PRO A 23 7.86 -6.39 3.20
N GLY A 24 7.21 -7.53 2.91
CA GLY A 24 6.99 -7.98 1.53
C GLY A 24 5.78 -7.32 0.85
N ARG A 25 4.84 -6.78 1.62
CA ARG A 25 3.61 -6.15 1.11
C ARG A 25 3.82 -4.70 0.71
N ASP A 26 4.66 -3.97 1.43
CA ASP A 26 4.98 -2.56 1.15
C ASP A 26 6.32 -2.37 0.40
N GLY A 27 7.00 -3.47 0.07
CA GLY A 27 8.29 -3.44 -0.63
C GLY A 27 9.47 -2.96 0.23
N THR A 28 9.34 -2.92 1.55
CA THR A 28 10.41 -2.45 2.47
C THR A 28 11.74 -3.17 2.24
N ARG A 29 11.73 -4.46 1.92
CA ARG A 29 12.97 -5.22 1.63
C ARG A 29 13.77 -4.60 0.48
N ASP A 30 13.10 -4.27 -0.62
CA ASP A 30 13.73 -3.68 -1.81
C ASP A 30 14.09 -2.22 -1.56
N LYS A 31 13.23 -1.47 -0.85
CA LYS A 31 13.48 -0.07 -0.47
C LYS A 31 14.71 0.07 0.43
N LEU A 32 14.94 -0.86 1.37
CA LEU A 32 16.14 -0.87 2.22
C LEU A 32 17.42 -1.14 1.42
N LYS A 33 17.35 -2.07 0.45
CA LYS A 33 18.47 -2.31 -0.46
C LYS A 33 18.77 -1.04 -1.27
N ALA A 34 17.76 -0.44 -1.89
CA ALA A 34 17.90 0.81 -2.64
C ALA A 34 18.39 1.98 -1.76
N LEU A 35 18.02 2.01 -0.48
CA LEU A 35 18.45 3.05 0.45
C LEU A 35 19.95 2.95 0.75
N THR A 36 20.49 1.74 0.84
CA THR A 36 21.93 1.50 1.04
C THR A 36 22.75 2.06 -0.11
N ASP A 37 22.24 1.97 -1.34
CA ASP A 37 22.90 2.42 -2.56
C ASP A 37 22.56 3.88 -2.94
N ARG A 38 21.74 4.57 -2.15
CA ARG A 38 21.23 5.91 -2.45
C ARG A 38 22.33 6.97 -2.34
N LYS A 39 22.45 7.82 -3.36
CA LYS A 39 23.30 9.04 -3.34
C LYS A 39 22.54 10.23 -2.76
N ASP A 40 23.26 11.22 -2.22
CA ASP A 40 22.67 12.36 -1.48
C ASP A 40 21.56 13.11 -2.22
N ASN A 41 21.65 13.22 -3.55
CA ASN A 41 20.68 13.93 -4.40
C ASN A 41 19.62 13.04 -5.04
N GLN A 42 19.56 11.75 -4.68
CA GLN A 42 18.51 10.85 -5.16
C GLN A 42 17.30 10.86 -4.22
N ALA A 43 16.11 10.73 -4.82
CA ALA A 43 14.87 10.58 -4.08
C ALA A 43 14.98 9.43 -3.05
N HIS A 44 14.37 9.63 -1.88
CA HIS A 44 14.39 8.63 -0.83
C HIS A 44 13.49 7.44 -1.23
N PRO A 45 13.97 6.18 -1.27
CA PRO A 45 13.21 5.03 -1.80
C PRO A 45 11.87 4.74 -1.12
N PHE A 46 11.66 5.25 0.09
CA PHE A 46 10.38 5.13 0.79
C PHE A 46 9.32 6.14 0.33
N ILE A 47 9.71 7.23 -0.32
CA ILE A 47 8.80 8.23 -0.89
C ILE A 47 8.27 7.67 -2.21
N GLN A 48 6.98 7.36 -2.25
CA GLN A 48 6.28 6.77 -3.39
C GLN A 48 5.39 7.79 -4.11
N GLY A 49 4.95 8.82 -3.37
CA GLY A 49 3.95 9.78 -3.83
C GLY A 49 2.53 9.37 -3.46
N GLU A 50 1.67 10.35 -3.23
CA GLU A 50 0.27 10.15 -2.82
C GLU A 50 -0.50 9.18 -3.72
N ASP A 51 -0.38 9.32 -5.05
CA ASP A 51 -1.08 8.46 -6.03
C ASP A 51 -0.77 6.98 -5.79
N MET A 52 0.51 6.64 -5.62
CA MET A 52 0.94 5.27 -5.33
C MET A 52 0.41 4.75 -3.99
N VAL A 53 0.27 5.63 -2.98
CA VAL A 53 -0.29 5.24 -1.67
C VAL A 53 -1.80 5.04 -1.76
N VAL A 54 -2.52 5.86 -2.54
CA VAL A 54 -3.95 5.67 -2.82
C VAL A 54 -4.20 4.34 -3.53
N GLU A 55 -3.43 4.06 -4.59
CA GLU A 55 -3.50 2.81 -5.34
C GLU A 55 -3.21 1.60 -4.45
N ALA A 56 -2.25 1.70 -3.52
CA ALA A 56 -1.98 0.64 -2.57
C ALA A 56 -3.24 0.30 -1.75
N PHE A 57 -3.94 1.30 -1.21
CA PHE A 57 -5.19 1.08 -0.46
C PHE A 57 -6.33 0.54 -1.34
N GLU A 58 -6.42 0.98 -2.60
CA GLU A 58 -7.38 0.43 -3.56
C GLU A 58 -7.13 -1.05 -3.84
N LEU A 59 -5.88 -1.45 -4.04
CA LEU A 59 -5.50 -2.84 -4.18
C LEU A 59 -5.93 -3.66 -2.94
N LEU A 60 -5.71 -3.14 -1.73
CA LEU A 60 -6.14 -3.82 -0.51
C LEU A 60 -7.66 -4.02 -0.48
N GLU A 61 -8.42 -3.00 -0.90
CA GLU A 61 -9.88 -3.07 -0.94
C GLU A 61 -10.35 -4.14 -1.92
N ASN A 62 -9.77 -4.15 -3.11
CA ASN A 62 -10.09 -5.11 -4.16
C ASN A 62 -9.75 -6.55 -3.73
N CYS A 63 -8.58 -6.78 -3.13
CA CYS A 63 -8.19 -8.09 -2.61
C CYS A 63 -9.11 -8.56 -1.47
N THR A 64 -9.45 -7.69 -0.52
CA THR A 64 -10.38 -8.03 0.56
C THR A 64 -11.77 -8.35 0.03
N ARG A 65 -12.27 -7.61 -0.96
CA ARG A 65 -13.56 -7.90 -1.59
C ARG A 65 -13.54 -9.24 -2.33
N ALA A 66 -12.48 -9.53 -3.08
CA ALA A 66 -12.31 -10.81 -3.76
C ALA A 66 -12.28 -11.98 -2.77
N GLN A 67 -11.54 -11.85 -1.67
CA GLN A 67 -11.48 -12.85 -0.62
C GLN A 67 -12.84 -13.07 0.06
N TRP A 68 -13.61 -12.01 0.32
CA TRP A 68 -14.98 -12.15 0.81
C TRP A 68 -15.81 -12.97 -0.18
N MET A 69 -15.86 -12.56 -1.45
CA MET A 69 -16.70 -13.23 -2.46
C MET A 69 -16.40 -14.74 -2.53
N GLN A 70 -15.12 -15.11 -2.49
CA GLN A 70 -14.70 -16.51 -2.44
C GLN A 70 -15.20 -17.24 -1.17
N ILE A 71 -15.13 -16.61 0.00
CA ILE A 71 -15.63 -17.19 1.25
C ILE A 71 -17.15 -17.44 1.18
N GLU A 72 -17.92 -16.50 0.63
CA GLU A 72 -19.37 -16.64 0.51
C GLU A 72 -19.77 -17.71 -0.52
N GLU A 73 -19.07 -17.77 -1.65
CA GLU A 73 -19.27 -18.84 -2.64
C GLU A 73 -19.03 -20.23 -2.03
N ASN A 74 -17.94 -20.38 -1.26
CA ASN A 74 -17.62 -21.64 -0.58
C ASN A 74 -18.61 -22.01 0.54
N ARG A 75 -19.34 -21.04 1.12
CA ARG A 75 -20.36 -21.28 2.17
C ARG A 75 -21.72 -21.70 1.60
N ALA A 76 -22.00 -21.33 0.35
CA ALA A 76 -23.23 -21.66 -0.34
C ALA A 76 -23.22 -23.07 -0.96
N GLN A 77 -22.05 -23.73 -0.96
CA GLN A 77 -21.83 -25.12 -1.39
C GLN A 77 -21.97 -26.09 -0.20
#